data_AF-A0A6L4ZJ07-F1
#
_entry.id   AF-A0A6L4ZJ07-F1
#
_cell.length_a   1.000
_cell.length_b   1.000
_cell.length_c   1.000
_cell.angle_alpha   90.00
_cell.angle_beta   90.00
_cell.angle_gamma   90.00
#
_symmetry.space_group_name_H-M   'P 1'
#
loop_
_entity.id
_entity.type
_entity.pdbx_description
1 polymer ?
#
loop_
_entity_poly.entity_id
_entity_poly.type
_entity_poly.pdbx_seq_one_letter_code
_entity_poly.pdbx_strand_id
1 'polypeptide(L)'
;MGILTYIIPFLFVLGVLIFIHEFGHFAVAKFFRVKVETFSLGFGPRLLGFKFGDTDYRISAIPLGGYVKMKGENLDEKLDYSGDEFLAKPKWQRLLILFAGPWMNIVLAVAIPMVLAMYFYQEARHYSQPAIVGSVAQGSAAAKAGFQAGDKIIKLDSLENPTWRQLELKVTNNADIELKATIDRNGEQIQTAITPKSSLIERQKIGNSGLWPQLKEESVSVEKVIDGSPAKQAGLQEKDKIVKLNGETVKNYYWLQDSLQNFEGTETLLSVERGGETVELKMLPRRENDGKVRIGFAPN
;
A
#
# COMPACT_ATOMS: atom_id res chain seq x y z
N MET A 1 -8.84 18.32 8.78
CA MET A 1 -7.68 18.38 7.85
C MET A 1 -7.89 19.57 6.93
N GLY A 2 -6.93 20.49 6.85
CA GLY A 2 -7.08 21.75 6.10
C GLY A 2 -6.57 21.64 4.66
N ILE A 3 -6.95 22.58 3.80
CA ILE A 3 -6.54 22.65 2.38
C ILE A 3 -5.02 22.50 2.17
N LEU A 4 -4.21 22.97 3.13
CA LEU A 4 -2.75 22.84 3.12
C LEU A 4 -2.25 21.38 3.08
N THR A 5 -3.00 20.42 3.64
CA THR A 5 -2.61 18.99 3.60
C THR A 5 -2.70 18.39 2.20
N TYR A 6 -3.39 19.05 1.28
CA TYR A 6 -3.47 18.62 -0.13
C TYR A 6 -2.56 19.45 -1.03
N ILE A 7 -2.50 20.77 -0.81
CA ILE A 7 -1.69 21.67 -1.65
C ILE A 7 -0.21 21.36 -1.55
N ILE A 8 0.32 21.14 -0.34
CA ILE A 8 1.76 20.93 -0.16
C ILE A 8 2.23 19.63 -0.84
N PRO A 9 1.60 18.45 -0.61
CA PRO A 9 1.97 17.24 -1.34
C PRO A 9 1.74 17.35 -2.84
N PHE A 10 0.67 18.01 -3.27
CA PHE A 10 0.41 18.22 -4.70
C PHE A 10 1.55 19.00 -5.38
N LEU A 11 1.94 20.14 -4.80
CA LEU A 11 3.05 20.96 -5.31
C LEU A 11 4.37 20.19 -5.28
N PHE A 12 4.60 19.38 -4.25
CA PHE A 12 5.78 18.55 -4.16
C PHE A 12 5.83 17.50 -5.29
N VAL A 13 4.76 16.73 -5.48
CA VAL A 13 4.67 15.70 -6.53
C VAL A 13 4.79 16.34 -7.91
N LEU A 14 4.10 17.46 -8.14
CA LEU A 14 4.20 18.22 -9.39
C LEU A 14 5.64 18.69 -9.64
N GLY A 15 6.30 19.24 -8.63
CA GLY A 15 7.69 19.69 -8.70
C GLY A 15 8.66 18.56 -9.04
N VAL A 16 8.51 17.38 -8.41
CA VAL A 16 9.33 16.20 -8.72
C VAL A 16 9.09 15.73 -10.16
N LEU A 17 7.84 15.66 -10.61
CA LEU A 17 7.49 15.22 -11.96
C LEU A 17 8.09 16.16 -13.03
N ILE A 18 7.98 17.48 -12.82
CA ILE A 18 8.59 18.47 -13.71
C ILE A 18 10.12 18.33 -13.69
N PHE A 19 10.72 18.25 -12.49
CA PHE A 19 12.18 18.17 -12.37
C PHE A 19 12.75 16.96 -13.12
N ILE A 20 12.15 15.78 -12.96
CA ILE A 20 12.59 14.56 -13.64
C ILE A 20 12.38 14.66 -15.16
N HIS A 21 11.29 15.29 -15.61
CA HIS A 21 11.06 15.57 -17.02
C HIS A 21 12.16 16.46 -17.62
N GLU A 22 12.41 17.62 -17.01
CA GLU A 22 13.46 18.55 -17.47
C GLU A 22 14.84 17.89 -17.39
N PHE A 23 15.10 17.10 -16.34
CA PHE A 23 16.34 16.35 -16.18
C PHE A 23 16.56 15.37 -17.34
N GLY A 24 15.51 14.75 -17.87
CA GLY A 24 15.60 13.88 -19.05
C GLY A 24 16.17 14.62 -20.27
N HIS A 25 15.57 15.76 -20.62
CA HIS A 25 16.07 16.60 -21.71
C HIS A 25 17.51 17.03 -21.47
N PHE A 26 17.80 17.53 -20.27
CA PHE A 26 19.12 17.98 -19.85
C PHE A 26 20.20 16.89 -19.97
N ALA A 27 19.93 15.71 -19.43
CA ALA A 27 20.88 14.61 -19.37
C ALA A 27 21.25 14.14 -20.78
N VAL A 28 20.26 13.98 -21.66
CA VAL A 28 20.49 13.53 -23.04
C VAL A 28 21.12 14.63 -23.89
N ALA A 29 20.77 15.91 -23.66
CA ALA A 29 21.44 17.04 -24.30
C ALA A 29 22.94 17.06 -23.95
N LYS A 30 23.28 16.95 -22.66
CA LYS A 30 24.67 16.87 -22.20
C LYS A 30 25.40 15.64 -22.74
N PHE A 31 24.73 14.49 -22.82
CA PHE A 31 25.30 13.27 -23.41
C PHE A 31 25.71 13.48 -24.88
N PHE A 32 24.87 14.14 -25.68
CA PHE A 32 25.21 14.50 -27.06
C PHE A 32 26.09 15.76 -27.18
N ARG A 33 26.62 16.27 -26.06
CA ARG A 33 27.46 17.47 -26.01
C ARG A 33 26.77 18.71 -26.57
N VAL A 34 25.46 18.83 -26.37
CA VAL A 34 24.72 20.06 -26.61
C VAL A 34 24.93 20.98 -25.41
N LYS A 35 25.28 22.25 -25.68
CA LYS A 35 25.44 23.25 -24.63
C LYS A 35 24.06 23.61 -24.07
N VAL A 36 23.90 23.39 -22.76
CA VAL A 36 22.72 23.83 -22.02
C VAL A 36 23.07 25.11 -21.28
N GLU A 37 22.38 26.19 -21.60
CA GLU A 37 22.60 27.50 -20.99
C GLU A 37 21.86 27.61 -19.65
N THR A 38 20.67 27.01 -19.56
CA THR A 38 19.83 27.11 -18.37
C THR A 38 19.12 25.80 -18.08
N PHE A 39 19.13 25.41 -16.81
CA PHE A 39 18.26 24.40 -16.25
C PHE A 39 17.42 25.05 -15.14
N SER A 40 16.13 25.25 -15.39
CA SER A 40 15.24 25.95 -14.47
C SER A 40 14.13 25.04 -13.96
N LEU A 41 13.99 24.99 -12.63
CA LEU A 41 12.77 24.49 -11.99
C LEU A 41 11.88 25.69 -11.66
N GLY A 42 10.73 25.77 -12.31
CA GLY A 42 9.82 26.91 -12.25
C GLY A 42 10.06 27.94 -13.35
N PHE A 43 9.12 28.88 -13.45
CA PHE A 43 9.16 30.04 -14.36
C PHE A 43 9.26 31.38 -13.60
N GLY A 44 9.55 32.44 -14.35
CA GLY A 44 9.55 33.81 -13.84
C GLY A 44 10.86 34.22 -13.19
N PRO A 45 10.83 35.15 -12.20
CA PRO A 45 12.04 35.67 -11.58
C PRO A 45 12.78 34.57 -10.83
N ARG A 46 14.11 34.59 -10.95
CA ARG A 46 15.02 33.69 -10.23
C ARG A 46 14.91 33.97 -8.74
N LEU A 47 14.64 32.93 -7.96
CA LEU A 47 14.71 32.98 -6.50
C LEU A 47 16.10 32.58 -6.02
N LEU A 48 16.57 31.41 -6.47
CA LEU A 48 17.79 30.77 -6.00
C LEU A 48 18.47 30.05 -7.17
N GLY A 49 19.77 29.79 -7.06
CA GLY A 49 20.49 29.03 -8.08
C GLY A 49 21.98 29.29 -8.07
N PHE A 50 22.72 28.51 -8.85
CA PHE A 50 24.15 28.66 -9.07
C PHE A 50 24.50 28.34 -10.53
N LYS A 51 25.62 28.89 -10.99
CA LYS A 51 26.16 28.56 -12.32
C LYS A 51 27.28 27.55 -12.16
N PHE A 52 27.21 26.44 -12.90
CA PHE A 52 28.27 25.45 -12.93
C PHE A 52 28.61 25.10 -14.39
N GLY A 53 29.87 25.32 -14.76
CA GLY A 53 30.31 25.30 -16.15
C GLY A 53 29.51 26.29 -16.99
N ASP A 54 28.94 25.78 -18.08
CA ASP A 54 28.12 26.56 -19.01
C ASP A 54 26.65 26.70 -18.60
N THR A 55 26.20 25.96 -17.59
CA THR A 55 24.78 25.85 -17.25
C THR A 55 24.46 26.68 -16.01
N ASP A 56 23.44 27.52 -16.12
CA ASP A 56 22.81 28.20 -14.99
C ASP A 56 21.69 27.33 -14.40
N TYR A 57 21.91 26.80 -13.20
CA TYR A 57 20.93 26.00 -12.46
C TYR A 57 20.13 26.93 -11.56
N ARG A 58 18.81 27.03 -11.77
CA ARG A 58 17.97 27.98 -11.04
C ARG A 58 16.64 27.40 -10.60
N ILE A 59 16.13 27.95 -9.50
CA ILE A 59 14.77 27.78 -9.02
C ILE A 59 14.08 29.12 -9.18
N SER A 60 12.94 29.13 -9.86
CA SER A 60 12.18 30.34 -10.18
C SER A 60 10.85 30.39 -9.42
N ALA A 61 10.27 31.57 -9.30
CA ALA A 61 9.17 31.82 -8.37
C ALA A 61 7.87 31.03 -8.64
N ILE A 62 7.61 30.65 -9.89
CA ILE A 62 6.36 29.97 -10.28
C ILE A 62 6.64 28.47 -10.43
N PRO A 63 6.15 27.58 -9.53
CA PRO A 63 6.48 26.16 -9.54
C PRO A 63 5.65 25.32 -10.53
N LEU A 64 4.91 25.97 -11.45
CA LEU A 64 3.98 25.33 -12.39
C LEU A 64 4.65 24.83 -13.69
N GLY A 65 5.95 24.58 -13.66
CA GLY A 65 6.70 24.02 -14.78
C GLY A 65 8.20 24.19 -14.61
N GLY A 66 8.95 24.04 -15.69
CA GLY A 66 10.39 24.14 -15.74
C GLY A 66 10.81 24.26 -17.20
N TYR A 67 12.11 24.48 -17.44
CA TYR A 67 12.63 24.44 -18.80
C TYR A 67 14.13 24.18 -18.82
N VAL A 68 14.57 23.53 -19.90
CA VAL A 68 15.97 23.39 -20.30
C VAL A 68 16.23 24.23 -21.54
N LYS A 69 16.99 25.32 -21.40
CA LYS A 69 17.38 26.18 -22.51
C LYS A 69 18.67 25.68 -23.14
N MET A 70 18.62 25.21 -24.38
CA MET A 70 19.76 24.71 -25.14
C MET A 70 20.26 25.78 -26.12
N LYS A 71 21.59 25.85 -26.32
CA LYS A 71 22.18 26.77 -27.30
C LYS A 71 21.71 26.40 -28.72
N GLY A 72 21.26 27.38 -29.49
CA GLY A 72 20.85 27.16 -30.87
C GLY A 72 19.62 26.29 -30.98
N GLU A 73 18.70 26.36 -30.01
CA GLU A 73 17.36 25.74 -30.09
C GLU A 73 16.35 26.63 -30.82
N ASN A 74 16.54 27.95 -30.75
CA ASN A 74 15.70 28.94 -31.41
C ASN A 74 16.19 29.20 -32.83
N LEU A 75 15.26 29.24 -33.79
CA LEU A 75 15.58 29.51 -35.20
C LEU A 75 16.09 30.94 -35.44
N ASP A 76 15.78 31.86 -34.53
CA ASP A 76 16.15 33.28 -34.60
C ASP A 76 17.52 33.56 -33.98
N GLU A 77 18.12 32.59 -33.29
CA GLU A 77 19.50 32.69 -32.81
C GLU A 77 20.46 32.58 -34.00
N LYS A 78 21.44 33.48 -34.09
CA LYS A 78 22.52 33.36 -35.08
C LYS A 78 23.30 32.09 -34.77
N LEU A 79 23.03 31.04 -35.54
CA LEU A 79 23.78 29.80 -35.49
C LEU A 79 25.23 30.08 -35.84
N ASP A 80 26.14 29.81 -34.91
CA ASP A 80 27.57 29.83 -35.22
C ASP A 80 28.04 28.47 -35.76
N TYR A 81 27.12 27.49 -35.87
CA TYR A 81 27.35 26.11 -36.28
C TYR A 81 28.47 25.44 -35.48
N SER A 82 28.73 25.91 -34.25
CA SER A 82 29.57 25.19 -33.34
C SER A 82 28.94 23.83 -33.06
N GLY A 83 29.77 22.79 -33.00
CA GLY A 83 29.29 21.41 -32.86
C GLY A 83 28.53 21.12 -31.56
N ASP A 84 28.31 22.10 -30.68
CA ASP A 84 27.56 22.04 -29.42
C ASP A 84 26.17 22.71 -29.49
N GLU A 85 25.72 23.20 -30.64
CA GLU A 85 24.35 23.70 -30.83
C GLU A 85 23.34 22.56 -31.02
N PHE A 86 22.11 22.74 -30.52
CA PHE A 86 21.03 21.76 -30.64
C PHE A 86 20.65 21.51 -32.12
N LEU A 87 20.42 22.59 -32.89
CA LEU A 87 20.02 22.48 -34.29
C LEU A 87 21.15 21.95 -35.20
N ALA A 88 22.41 22.08 -34.80
CA ALA A 88 23.56 21.49 -35.51
C ALA A 88 23.62 19.95 -35.39
N LYS A 89 22.90 19.35 -34.44
CA LYS A 89 22.90 17.88 -34.26
C LYS A 89 22.07 17.14 -35.32
N PRO A 90 22.46 15.89 -35.65
CA PRO A 90 21.61 14.99 -36.44
C PRO A 90 20.18 14.91 -35.88
N LYS A 91 19.19 14.80 -36.78
CA LYS A 91 17.76 14.80 -36.41
C LYS A 91 17.40 13.72 -35.39
N TRP A 92 18.04 12.55 -35.45
CA TRP A 92 17.81 11.47 -34.49
C TRP A 92 18.30 11.81 -33.07
N GLN A 93 19.40 12.56 -32.92
CA GLN A 93 19.86 13.02 -31.61
C GLN A 93 18.90 14.03 -31.02
N ARG A 94 18.44 14.99 -31.84
CA ARG A 94 17.41 15.95 -31.44
C ARG A 94 16.13 15.26 -31.01
N LEU A 95 15.68 14.26 -31.77
CA LEU A 95 14.52 13.46 -31.42
C LEU A 95 14.68 12.77 -30.06
N LEU A 96 15.84 12.16 -29.80
CA LEU A 96 16.11 11.53 -28.50
C LEU A 96 16.14 12.55 -27.35
N ILE A 97 16.74 13.73 -27.55
CA ILE A 97 16.73 14.81 -26.55
C ILE A 97 15.30 15.23 -26.24
N LEU A 98 14.47 15.50 -27.26
CA LEU A 98 13.07 15.90 -27.09
C LEU A 98 12.18 14.78 -26.52
N PHE A 99 12.52 13.52 -26.73
CA PHE A 99 11.77 12.40 -26.17
C PHE A 99 12.20 12.05 -24.73
N ALA A 100 13.41 12.45 -24.33
CA ALA A 100 13.98 12.07 -23.05
C ALA A 100 13.15 12.51 -21.84
N GLY A 101 12.58 13.72 -21.86
CA GLY A 101 11.73 14.21 -20.77
C GLY A 101 10.48 13.36 -20.54
N PRO A 102 9.60 13.19 -21.55
CA PRO A 102 8.46 12.28 -21.46
C PRO A 102 8.84 10.86 -21.04
N TRP A 103 9.94 10.33 -21.60
CA TRP A 103 10.44 9.01 -21.25
C TRP A 103 10.80 8.88 -19.76
N MET A 104 11.48 9.88 -19.19
CA MET A 104 11.84 9.86 -17.77
C MET A 104 10.62 9.85 -16.85
N ASN A 105 9.50 10.47 -17.25
CA ASN A 105 8.25 10.38 -16.49
C ASN A 105 7.62 8.99 -16.56
N ILE A 106 7.71 8.29 -17.70
CA ILE A 106 7.27 6.89 -17.82
C ILE A 106 8.12 6.00 -16.92
N VAL A 107 9.45 6.18 -16.94
CA VAL A 107 10.36 5.46 -16.05
C VAL A 107 10.00 5.72 -14.58
N LEU A 108 9.75 6.97 -14.21
CA LEU A 108 9.34 7.33 -12.85
C LEU A 108 8.02 6.68 -12.45
N ALA A 109 7.04 6.65 -13.36
CA ALA A 109 5.73 6.03 -13.14
C ALA A 109 5.81 4.51 -12.90
N VAL A 110 6.82 3.84 -13.44
CA VAL A 110 7.09 2.42 -13.17
C VAL A 110 7.94 2.24 -11.91
N ALA A 111 8.97 3.07 -11.75
CA ALA A 111 9.94 2.95 -10.67
C ALA A 111 9.32 3.20 -9.29
N ILE A 112 8.45 4.21 -9.15
CA ILE A 112 7.82 4.53 -7.86
C ILE A 112 6.99 3.33 -7.35
N PRO A 113 5.99 2.81 -8.09
CA PRO A 113 5.24 1.64 -7.64
C PRO A 113 6.12 0.41 -7.43
N MET A 114 7.15 0.20 -8.27
CA MET A 114 8.07 -0.93 -8.11
C MET A 114 8.84 -0.87 -6.79
N VAL A 115 9.43 0.29 -6.45
CA VAL A 115 10.19 0.46 -5.20
C VAL A 115 9.27 0.36 -3.98
N LEU A 116 8.09 1.00 -4.05
CA LEU A 116 7.07 0.85 -3.02
C LEU A 116 6.66 -0.61 -2.87
N ALA A 117 6.48 -1.33 -3.98
CA ALA A 117 6.12 -2.73 -3.94
C ALA A 117 7.18 -3.57 -3.23
N MET A 118 8.46 -3.35 -3.55
CA MET A 118 9.56 -4.06 -2.91
C MET A 118 9.66 -3.78 -1.40
N TYR A 119 9.33 -2.57 -0.96
CA TYR A 119 9.40 -2.19 0.46
C TYR A 119 8.17 -2.67 1.25
N PHE A 120 6.97 -2.48 0.72
CA PHE A 120 5.71 -2.72 1.42
C PHE A 120 5.11 -4.13 1.22
N TYR A 121 5.42 -4.86 0.14
CA TYR A 121 4.81 -6.19 -0.10
C TYR A 121 5.46 -7.35 0.66
N GLN A 122 6.22 -7.11 1.73
CA GLN A 122 6.70 -8.22 2.60
C GLN A 122 5.52 -9.03 3.18
N GLU A 123 4.38 -8.38 3.40
CA GLU A 123 3.11 -9.01 3.83
C GLU A 123 2.62 -10.09 2.86
N ALA A 124 2.89 -9.95 1.55
CA ALA A 124 2.42 -10.86 0.51
C ALA A 124 3.07 -12.26 0.54
N ARG A 125 4.19 -12.45 1.25
CA ARG A 125 4.84 -13.77 1.36
C ARG A 125 3.95 -14.80 2.06
N HIS A 126 3.11 -14.39 3.02
CA HIS A 126 2.19 -15.28 3.73
C HIS A 126 1.14 -15.87 2.79
N TYR A 127 0.68 -15.08 1.82
CA TYR A 127 -0.29 -15.52 0.81
C TYR A 127 0.27 -16.56 -0.17
N SER A 128 1.59 -16.67 -0.27
CA SER A 128 2.28 -17.71 -1.05
C SER A 128 2.63 -18.97 -0.24
N GLN A 129 2.39 -18.98 1.08
CA GLN A 129 2.63 -20.16 1.94
C GLN A 129 1.53 -21.20 1.78
N PRO A 130 1.79 -22.48 2.16
CA PRO A 130 0.78 -23.51 2.24
C PRO A 130 -0.41 -23.09 3.09
N ALA A 131 -1.58 -23.60 2.72
CA ALA A 131 -2.84 -23.22 3.31
C ALA A 131 -3.06 -23.80 4.71
N ILE A 132 -2.44 -23.20 5.73
CA ILE A 132 -2.57 -23.60 7.14
C ILE A 132 -3.48 -22.62 7.88
N VAL A 133 -4.54 -23.15 8.48
CA VAL A 133 -5.52 -22.39 9.25
C VAL A 133 -4.90 -21.91 10.55
N GLY A 134 -4.78 -20.60 10.74
CA GLY A 134 -4.34 -20.00 12.00
C GLY A 134 -5.49 -19.77 12.98
N SER A 135 -6.63 -19.33 12.46
CA SER A 135 -7.83 -19.14 13.27
C SER A 135 -9.10 -19.27 12.44
N VAL A 136 -10.20 -19.60 13.11
CA VAL A 136 -11.53 -19.72 12.53
C VAL A 136 -12.44 -18.70 13.20
N ALA A 137 -13.06 -17.84 12.39
CA ALA A 137 -14.03 -16.84 12.84
C ALA A 137 -15.26 -17.51 13.47
N GLN A 138 -15.80 -16.94 14.55
CA GLN A 138 -16.92 -17.55 15.27
C GLN A 138 -18.21 -17.41 14.45
N GLY A 139 -19.03 -18.46 14.39
CA GLY A 139 -20.28 -18.45 13.61
C GLY A 139 -20.09 -18.40 12.08
N SER A 140 -18.84 -18.46 11.60
CA SER A 140 -18.49 -18.45 10.18
C SER A 140 -18.86 -19.74 9.44
N ALA A 141 -18.75 -19.73 8.11
CA ALA A 141 -18.92 -20.92 7.28
C ALA A 141 -17.91 -22.02 7.65
N ALA A 142 -16.65 -21.64 7.92
CA ALA A 142 -15.59 -22.54 8.34
C ALA A 142 -15.85 -23.16 9.72
N ALA A 143 -16.37 -22.37 10.67
CA ALA A 143 -16.75 -22.90 11.99
C ALA A 143 -17.85 -23.96 11.86
N LYS A 144 -18.87 -23.71 11.03
CA LYS A 144 -19.96 -24.67 10.75
C LYS A 144 -19.46 -25.93 10.05
N ALA A 145 -18.46 -25.79 9.18
CA ALA A 145 -17.79 -26.89 8.49
C ALA A 145 -16.77 -27.63 9.37
N GLY A 146 -16.59 -27.24 10.63
CA GLY A 146 -15.74 -27.95 11.60
C GLY A 146 -14.24 -27.72 11.43
N PHE A 147 -13.82 -26.67 10.72
CA PHE A 147 -12.41 -26.27 10.65
C PHE A 147 -11.88 -25.81 12.00
N GLN A 148 -10.60 -26.03 12.24
CA GLN A 148 -9.90 -25.70 13.47
C GLN A 148 -8.54 -25.06 13.14
N ALA A 149 -7.99 -24.33 14.10
CA ALA A 149 -6.62 -23.85 14.01
C ALA A 149 -5.64 -25.03 13.94
N GLY A 150 -4.63 -24.92 13.08
CA GLY A 150 -3.66 -25.97 12.78
C GLY A 150 -4.04 -26.85 11.58
N ASP A 151 -5.29 -26.80 11.10
CA ASP A 151 -5.70 -27.57 9.92
C ASP A 151 -4.90 -27.15 8.69
N LYS A 152 -4.27 -28.11 8.01
CA LYS A 152 -3.63 -27.86 6.72
C LYS A 152 -4.59 -28.28 5.61
N ILE A 153 -4.94 -27.36 4.74
CA ILE A 153 -5.83 -27.63 3.61
C ILE A 153 -5.03 -28.31 2.52
N ILE A 154 -5.24 -29.62 2.36
CA ILE A 154 -4.55 -30.44 1.36
C ILE A 154 -5.30 -30.48 0.03
N LYS A 155 -6.64 -30.27 0.05
CA LYS A 155 -7.44 -30.16 -1.16
C LYS A 155 -8.63 -29.22 -0.96
N LEU A 156 -8.92 -28.40 -1.97
CA LEU A 156 -10.15 -27.61 -2.06
C LEU A 156 -10.67 -27.67 -3.50
N ASP A 157 -11.71 -28.48 -3.73
CA ASP A 157 -12.18 -28.95 -5.04
C ASP A 157 -11.03 -29.51 -5.90
N SER A 158 -10.64 -28.77 -6.95
CA SER A 158 -9.57 -29.09 -7.89
C SER A 158 -8.22 -28.56 -7.47
N LEU A 159 -8.13 -27.73 -6.42
CA LEU A 159 -6.87 -27.21 -5.92
C LEU A 159 -6.23 -28.24 -4.98
N GLU A 160 -5.02 -28.68 -5.32
CA GLU A 160 -4.20 -29.56 -4.48
C GLU A 160 -3.12 -28.76 -3.78
N ASN A 161 -2.96 -29.00 -2.47
CA ASN A 161 -2.05 -28.26 -1.58
C ASN A 161 -2.04 -26.74 -1.86
N PRO A 162 -3.21 -26.07 -1.84
CA PRO A 162 -3.30 -24.68 -2.21
C PRO A 162 -2.40 -23.79 -1.35
N THR A 163 -1.91 -22.71 -1.97
CA THR A 163 -1.41 -21.56 -1.21
C THR A 163 -2.58 -20.77 -0.62
N TRP A 164 -2.30 -19.94 0.38
CA TRP A 164 -3.35 -19.12 0.98
C TRP A 164 -4.04 -18.18 0.01
N ARG A 165 -3.30 -17.60 -0.95
CA ARG A 165 -3.85 -16.80 -2.04
C ARG A 165 -4.82 -17.60 -2.91
N GLN A 166 -4.49 -18.83 -3.24
CA GLN A 166 -5.35 -19.68 -4.08
C GLN A 166 -6.61 -20.07 -3.33
N LEU A 167 -6.49 -20.40 -2.03
CA LEU A 167 -7.62 -20.66 -1.17
C LEU A 167 -8.55 -19.45 -1.09
N GLU A 168 -8.01 -18.28 -0.77
CA GLU A 168 -8.77 -17.04 -0.63
C GLU A 168 -9.49 -16.68 -1.94
N LEU A 169 -8.78 -16.66 -3.08
CA LEU A 169 -9.40 -16.40 -4.39
C LEU A 169 -10.50 -17.41 -4.71
N LYS A 170 -10.30 -18.70 -4.40
CA LYS A 170 -11.32 -19.74 -4.61
C LYS A 170 -12.55 -19.49 -3.74
N VAL A 171 -12.37 -19.17 -2.46
CA VAL A 171 -13.45 -18.84 -1.52
C VAL A 171 -14.21 -17.57 -1.95
N THR A 172 -13.49 -16.49 -2.24
CA THR A 172 -14.06 -15.19 -2.64
C THR A 172 -14.94 -15.31 -3.88
N ASN A 173 -14.51 -16.09 -4.87
CA ASN A 173 -15.24 -16.27 -6.13
C ASN A 173 -16.39 -17.29 -6.07
N ASN A 174 -16.57 -18.01 -4.95
CA ASN A 174 -17.56 -19.08 -4.82
C ASN A 174 -18.52 -18.82 -3.66
N ALA A 175 -19.10 -17.61 -3.64
CA ALA A 175 -20.07 -17.20 -2.62
C ALA A 175 -21.36 -18.04 -2.71
N ASP A 176 -21.78 -18.61 -1.56
CA ASP A 176 -22.91 -19.53 -1.41
C ASP A 176 -22.82 -20.81 -2.25
N ILE A 177 -21.63 -21.15 -2.73
CA ILE A 177 -21.35 -22.40 -3.45
C ILE A 177 -20.57 -23.31 -2.51
N GLU A 178 -21.04 -24.54 -2.33
CA GLU A 178 -20.35 -25.54 -1.51
C GLU A 178 -19.04 -25.98 -2.18
N LEU A 179 -17.95 -25.90 -1.42
CA LEU A 179 -16.60 -26.30 -1.83
C LEU A 179 -16.19 -27.53 -1.04
N LYS A 180 -15.80 -28.61 -1.72
CA LYS A 180 -15.33 -29.83 -1.05
C LYS A 180 -13.90 -29.62 -0.60
N ALA A 181 -13.62 -29.86 0.67
CA ALA A 181 -12.30 -29.70 1.25
C ALA A 181 -11.79 -31.03 1.81
N THR A 182 -10.48 -31.22 1.73
CA THR A 182 -9.78 -32.23 2.50
C THR A 182 -8.71 -31.52 3.30
N ILE A 183 -8.69 -31.77 4.60
CA ILE A 183 -7.75 -31.17 5.54
C ILE A 183 -6.90 -32.27 6.17
N ASP A 184 -5.66 -31.93 6.50
CA ASP A 184 -4.79 -32.70 7.36
C ASP A 184 -4.83 -32.07 8.76
N ARG A 185 -5.33 -32.82 9.73
CA ARG A 185 -5.38 -32.45 11.14
C ARG A 185 -4.56 -33.46 11.92
N ASN A 186 -3.40 -33.04 12.42
CA ASN A 186 -2.48 -33.89 13.19
C ASN A 186 -2.07 -35.20 12.48
N GLY A 187 -1.98 -35.19 11.13
CA GLY A 187 -1.63 -36.36 10.32
C GLY A 187 -2.82 -37.17 9.83
N GLU A 188 -4.05 -36.86 10.27
CA GLU A 188 -5.28 -37.51 9.81
C GLU A 188 -5.94 -36.69 8.69
N GLN A 189 -6.31 -37.35 7.59
CA GLN A 189 -7.04 -36.71 6.50
C GLN A 189 -8.55 -36.72 6.78
N ILE A 190 -9.12 -35.53 6.95
CA ILE A 190 -10.54 -35.33 7.21
C ILE A 190 -11.17 -34.70 5.97
N GLN A 191 -12.27 -35.30 5.49
CA GLN A 191 -13.09 -34.71 4.44
C GLN A 191 -14.16 -33.81 5.06
N THR A 192 -14.31 -32.60 4.53
CA THR A 192 -15.34 -31.65 4.93
C THR A 192 -15.82 -30.85 3.70
N ALA A 193 -16.83 -30.02 3.88
CA ALA A 193 -17.29 -29.10 2.86
C ALA A 193 -17.56 -27.73 3.49
N ILE A 194 -17.17 -26.67 2.79
CA ILE A 194 -17.38 -25.30 3.23
C ILE A 194 -18.19 -24.53 2.19
N THR A 195 -19.23 -23.84 2.65
CA THR A 195 -20.05 -22.97 1.81
C THR A 195 -19.78 -21.52 2.21
N PRO A 196 -18.90 -20.78 1.51
CA PRO A 196 -18.55 -19.41 1.85
C PRO A 196 -19.79 -18.54 1.90
N LYS A 197 -19.98 -17.80 3.00
CA LYS A 197 -21.14 -16.92 3.16
C LYS A 197 -20.99 -15.70 2.26
N SER A 198 -22.02 -15.37 1.49
CA SER A 198 -21.99 -14.17 0.68
C SER A 198 -21.97 -12.88 1.50
N SER A 199 -21.21 -11.91 1.00
CA SER A 199 -21.27 -10.51 1.42
C SER A 199 -21.18 -9.61 0.18
N LEU A 200 -21.78 -8.43 0.25
CA LEU A 200 -21.76 -7.46 -0.83
C LEU A 200 -20.70 -6.39 -0.53
N ILE A 201 -19.67 -6.32 -1.37
CA ILE A 201 -18.70 -5.23 -1.37
C ILE A 201 -18.78 -4.56 -2.74
N GLU A 202 -19.05 -3.25 -2.78
CA GLU A 202 -19.14 -2.48 -4.03
C GLU A 202 -20.07 -3.11 -5.10
N ARG A 203 -21.18 -3.71 -4.67
CA ARG A 203 -22.15 -4.45 -5.51
C ARG A 203 -21.62 -5.76 -6.11
N GLN A 204 -20.42 -6.20 -5.77
CA GLN A 204 -19.93 -7.54 -6.08
C GLN A 204 -20.27 -8.51 -4.93
N LYS A 205 -20.76 -9.69 -5.30
CA LYS A 205 -21.03 -10.80 -4.38
C LYS A 205 -19.74 -11.56 -4.15
N ILE A 206 -19.20 -11.50 -2.94
CA ILE A 206 -17.99 -12.22 -2.56
C ILE A 206 -18.28 -13.26 -1.47
N GLY A 207 -17.56 -14.37 -1.51
CA GLY A 207 -17.63 -15.42 -0.50
C GLY A 207 -16.68 -15.15 0.65
N ASN A 208 -17.13 -15.40 1.88
CA ASN A 208 -16.31 -15.36 3.08
C ASN A 208 -16.39 -16.70 3.82
N SER A 209 -15.25 -17.38 3.95
CA SER A 209 -15.14 -18.64 4.69
C SER A 209 -15.04 -18.43 6.20
N GLY A 210 -14.40 -17.35 6.65
CA GLY A 210 -13.99 -17.14 8.04
C GLY A 210 -12.69 -17.87 8.42
N LEU A 211 -11.94 -18.37 7.44
CA LEU A 211 -10.59 -18.91 7.64
C LEU A 211 -9.56 -17.78 7.62
N TRP A 212 -8.62 -17.82 8.55
CA TRP A 212 -7.53 -16.85 8.64
C TRP A 212 -6.17 -17.54 8.65
N PRO A 213 -5.13 -16.95 8.02
CA PRO A 213 -3.81 -17.57 7.95
C PRO A 213 -3.23 -17.77 9.33
N GLN A 214 -2.38 -18.79 9.46
CA GLN A 214 -1.43 -18.84 10.57
C GLN A 214 -0.39 -17.74 10.37
N LEU A 215 -0.66 -16.58 10.96
CA LEU A 215 0.32 -15.51 11.12
C LEU A 215 1.14 -15.81 12.38
N LYS A 216 2.43 -15.46 12.36
CA LYS A 216 3.29 -15.59 13.55
C LYS A 216 2.96 -14.58 14.65
N GLU A 217 2.04 -13.66 14.40
CA GLU A 217 1.78 -12.52 15.27
C GLU A 217 0.65 -12.83 16.25
N GLU A 218 1.01 -13.15 17.49
CA GLU A 218 0.09 -13.29 18.63
C GLU A 218 -0.26 -11.93 19.28
N SER A 219 -0.10 -10.85 18.51
CA SER A 219 -0.39 -9.50 18.96
C SER A 219 -0.78 -8.61 17.80
N VAL A 220 -1.61 -7.60 18.05
CA VAL A 220 -1.95 -6.57 17.07
C VAL A 220 -1.31 -5.26 17.51
N SER A 221 -0.35 -4.76 16.74
CA SER A 221 0.29 -3.48 17.01
C SER A 221 -0.63 -2.34 16.61
N VAL A 222 -0.77 -1.32 17.46
CA VAL A 222 -1.60 -0.15 17.19
C VAL A 222 -0.77 0.92 16.48
N GLU A 223 -1.09 1.24 15.23
CA GLU A 223 -0.48 2.37 14.51
C GLU A 223 -1.10 3.68 14.96
N LYS A 224 -2.43 3.74 14.96
CA LYS A 224 -3.19 4.96 15.21
C LYS A 224 -4.46 4.69 15.99
N VAL A 225 -4.78 5.57 16.94
CA VAL A 225 -6.05 5.53 17.67
C VAL A 225 -6.96 6.64 17.16
N ILE A 226 -8.21 6.29 16.83
CA ILE A 226 -9.18 7.24 16.26
C ILE A 226 -9.75 8.11 17.39
N ASP A 227 -9.75 9.43 17.21
CA ASP A 227 -10.32 10.34 18.21
C ASP A 227 -11.83 10.11 18.40
N GLY A 228 -12.29 10.17 19.65
CA GLY A 228 -13.68 9.91 20.01
C GLY A 228 -14.11 8.44 19.89
N SER A 229 -13.18 7.51 19.68
CA SER A 229 -13.46 6.07 19.64
C SER A 229 -13.48 5.43 21.04
N PRO A 230 -14.12 4.25 21.19
CA PRO A 230 -14.03 3.47 22.43
C PRO A 230 -12.58 3.18 22.87
N ALA A 231 -11.69 2.89 21.91
CA ALA A 231 -10.27 2.64 22.17
C ALA A 231 -9.59 3.87 22.77
N LYS A 232 -9.87 5.08 22.24
CA LYS A 232 -9.31 6.32 22.78
C LYS A 232 -9.80 6.61 24.20
N GLN A 233 -11.10 6.41 24.44
CA GLN A 233 -11.72 6.60 25.75
C GLN A 233 -11.17 5.64 26.80
N ALA A 234 -10.88 4.41 26.39
CA ALA A 234 -10.28 3.39 27.25
C ALA A 234 -8.78 3.62 27.50
N GLY A 235 -8.16 4.59 26.84
CA GLY A 235 -6.74 4.92 27.02
C GLY A 235 -5.79 4.06 26.20
N LEU A 236 -6.23 3.46 25.08
CA LEU A 236 -5.35 2.84 24.09
C LEU A 236 -4.42 3.90 23.49
N GLN A 237 -3.15 3.55 23.30
CA GLN A 237 -2.12 4.44 22.77
C GLN A 237 -1.49 3.85 21.50
N GLU A 238 -0.91 4.74 20.69
CA GLU A 238 -0.09 4.32 19.56
C GLU A 238 1.10 3.50 20.07
N LYS A 239 1.47 2.45 19.32
CA LYS A 239 2.50 1.45 19.64
C LYS A 239 2.14 0.45 20.74
N ASP A 240 0.95 0.53 21.33
CA ASP A 240 0.45 -0.57 22.16
C ASP A 240 0.38 -1.86 21.33
N LYS A 241 0.72 -3.01 21.94
CA LYS A 241 0.49 -4.32 21.34
C LYS A 241 -0.69 -5.00 22.02
N ILE A 242 -1.78 -5.18 21.31
CA ILE A 242 -2.96 -5.86 21.82
C ILE A 242 -2.68 -7.37 21.85
N VAL A 243 -2.64 -7.96 23.04
CA VAL A 243 -2.26 -9.37 23.24
C VAL A 243 -3.43 -10.25 23.68
N LYS A 244 -4.44 -9.70 24.35
CA LYS A 244 -5.65 -10.45 24.74
C LYS A 244 -6.94 -9.66 24.58
N LEU A 245 -8.02 -10.38 24.30
CA LEU A 245 -9.40 -9.90 24.33
C LEU A 245 -10.19 -10.80 25.28
N ASN A 246 -10.73 -10.23 26.37
CA ASN A 246 -11.48 -10.98 27.40
C ASN A 246 -10.75 -12.23 27.91
N GLY A 247 -9.42 -12.17 28.04
CA GLY A 247 -8.58 -13.27 28.49
C GLY A 247 -8.16 -14.27 27.39
N GLU A 248 -8.78 -14.22 26.20
CA GLU A 248 -8.35 -15.03 25.04
C GLU A 248 -7.18 -14.35 24.32
N THR A 249 -6.16 -15.14 23.95
CA THR A 249 -4.98 -14.63 23.25
C THR A 249 -5.33 -14.20 21.83
N VAL A 250 -4.91 -12.99 21.48
CA VAL A 250 -5.15 -12.39 20.17
C VAL A 250 -4.30 -13.12 19.12
N LYS A 251 -4.94 -13.60 18.06
CA LYS A 251 -4.28 -14.41 17.03
C LYS A 251 -3.80 -13.61 15.82
N ASN A 252 -4.48 -12.49 15.54
CA ASN A 252 -4.19 -11.53 14.48
C ASN A 252 -5.27 -10.42 14.48
N TYR A 253 -5.07 -9.39 13.66
CA TYR A 253 -6.00 -8.27 13.53
C TYR A 253 -7.41 -8.70 13.12
N TYR A 254 -7.52 -9.67 12.22
CA TYR A 254 -8.82 -10.08 11.69
C TYR A 254 -9.65 -10.87 12.71
N TRP A 255 -9.02 -11.79 13.45
CA TRP A 255 -9.63 -12.49 14.57
C TRP A 255 -10.13 -11.49 15.61
N LEU A 256 -9.35 -10.44 15.92
CA LEU A 256 -9.76 -9.40 16.86
C LEU A 256 -11.01 -8.66 16.36
N GLN A 257 -11.05 -8.26 15.09
CA GLN A 257 -12.21 -7.58 14.50
C GLN A 257 -13.48 -8.45 14.48
N ASP A 258 -13.34 -9.75 14.18
CA ASP A 258 -14.45 -10.70 14.17
C ASP A 258 -14.98 -10.95 15.59
N SER A 259 -14.07 -11.16 16.54
CA SER A 259 -14.41 -11.39 17.94
C SER A 259 -15.16 -10.21 18.55
N LEU A 260 -14.76 -8.98 18.21
CA LEU A 260 -15.43 -7.75 18.64
C LEU A 260 -16.89 -7.65 18.16
N GLN A 261 -17.30 -8.36 17.10
CA GLN A 261 -18.70 -8.38 16.66
C GLN A 261 -19.65 -8.95 17.71
N ASN A 262 -19.15 -9.79 18.62
CA ASN A 262 -19.96 -10.45 19.65
C ASN A 262 -20.10 -9.63 20.94
N PHE A 263 -19.42 -8.49 21.04
CA PHE A 263 -19.35 -7.69 22.27
C PHE A 263 -19.92 -6.27 22.11
N GLU A 264 -20.86 -6.08 21.18
CA GLU A 264 -21.53 -4.79 20.99
C GLU A 264 -22.17 -4.30 22.30
N GLY A 265 -21.80 -3.09 22.74
CA GLY A 265 -22.34 -2.48 23.95
C GLY A 265 -21.99 -3.21 25.26
N THR A 266 -21.13 -4.23 25.20
CA THR A 266 -20.72 -5.04 26.36
C THR A 266 -19.32 -4.61 26.81
N GLU A 267 -19.12 -4.45 28.12
CA GLU A 267 -17.80 -4.12 28.66
C GLU A 267 -16.81 -5.23 28.27
N THR A 268 -15.78 -4.82 27.53
CA THR A 268 -14.78 -5.71 26.94
C THR A 268 -13.41 -5.33 27.49
N LEU A 269 -12.68 -6.31 27.98
CA LEU A 269 -11.35 -6.16 28.52
C LEU A 269 -10.31 -6.41 27.43
N LEU A 270 -9.47 -5.43 27.16
CA LEU A 270 -8.37 -5.53 26.21
C LEU A 270 -7.05 -5.47 26.97
N SER A 271 -6.25 -6.52 26.92
CA SER A 271 -4.90 -6.50 27.50
C SER A 271 -3.91 -6.07 26.42
N VAL A 272 -3.11 -5.05 26.73
CA VAL A 272 -2.09 -4.52 25.83
C VAL A 272 -0.71 -4.53 26.49
N GLU A 273 0.34 -4.81 25.73
CA GLU A 273 1.71 -4.55 26.17
C GLU A 273 2.10 -3.11 25.81
N ARG A 274 2.48 -2.35 26.84
CA ARG A 274 2.94 -0.97 26.74
C ARG A 274 4.26 -0.84 27.49
N GLY A 275 5.35 -0.54 26.78
CA GLY A 275 6.67 -0.36 27.40
C GLY A 275 7.21 -1.61 28.12
N GLY A 276 6.72 -2.81 27.76
CA GLY A 276 7.10 -4.08 28.41
C GLY A 276 6.19 -4.49 29.56
N GLU A 277 5.21 -3.68 29.93
CA GLU A 277 4.21 -4.01 30.96
C GLU A 277 2.85 -4.34 30.32
N THR A 278 2.09 -5.25 30.93
CA THR A 278 0.71 -5.52 30.53
C THR A 278 -0.24 -4.54 31.19
N VAL A 279 -0.99 -3.79 30.38
CA VAL A 279 -2.02 -2.85 30.81
C VAL A 279 -3.38 -3.38 30.37
N GLU A 280 -4.35 -3.38 31.29
CA GLU A 280 -5.73 -3.77 30.98
C GLU A 280 -6.60 -2.54 30.72
N LEU A 281 -7.27 -2.52 29.58
CA LEU A 281 -8.12 -1.42 29.12
C LEU A 281 -9.55 -1.92 28.99
N LYS A 282 -10.46 -1.29 29.72
CA LYS A 282 -11.90 -1.56 29.62
C LYS A 282 -12.52 -0.66 28.56
N MET A 283 -13.24 -1.24 27.62
CA MET A 283 -13.89 -0.49 26.55
C MET A 283 -15.25 -1.07 26.20
N LEU A 284 -16.07 -0.24 25.53
CA LEU A 284 -17.38 -0.61 25.03
C LEU A 284 -17.34 -0.59 23.50
N PRO A 285 -17.15 -1.76 22.84
CA PRO A 285 -17.24 -1.85 21.39
C PRO A 285 -18.58 -1.32 20.89
N ARG A 286 -18.54 -0.48 19.85
CA ARG A 286 -19.75 0.16 19.29
C ARG A 286 -19.90 -0.16 17.82
N ARG A 287 -21.14 -0.22 17.35
CA ARG A 287 -21.44 -0.35 15.93
C ARG A 287 -21.22 0.97 15.20
N GLU A 288 -20.43 0.90 14.13
CA GLU A 288 -20.16 2.03 13.25
C GLU A 288 -21.18 2.08 12.09
N ASN A 289 -21.16 3.16 11.30
CA ASN A 289 -22.12 3.40 10.21
C ASN A 289 -22.14 2.31 9.13
N ASP A 290 -21.05 1.55 8.98
CA ASP A 290 -20.95 0.41 8.05
C ASP A 290 -21.49 -0.90 8.64
N GLY A 291 -22.13 -0.83 9.81
CA GLY A 291 -22.77 -1.96 10.48
C GLY A 291 -21.81 -2.86 11.24
N LYS A 292 -20.50 -2.59 11.25
CA LYS A 292 -19.51 -3.40 11.99
C LYS A 292 -19.26 -2.85 13.37
N VAL A 293 -19.12 -3.74 14.35
CA VAL A 293 -18.74 -3.37 15.72
C VAL A 293 -17.23 -3.17 15.77
N ARG A 294 -16.78 -2.02 16.28
CA ARG A 294 -15.35 -1.67 16.35
C ARG A 294 -15.04 -0.93 17.65
N ILE A 295 -13.75 -0.91 17.97
CA ILE A 295 -13.19 -0.09 19.05
C ILE A 295 -12.46 1.16 18.52
N GLY A 296 -12.16 1.22 17.22
CA GLY A 296 -11.65 2.42 16.52
C GLY A 296 -10.16 2.68 16.69
N PHE A 297 -9.33 1.82 16.09
CA PHE A 297 -7.89 1.99 15.89
C PHE A 297 -7.48 1.46 14.50
N ALA A 298 -6.31 1.84 14.03
CA ALA A 298 -5.65 1.26 12.85
C ALA A 298 -4.47 0.38 13.29
N PRO A 299 -4.35 -0.86 12.79
CA PRO A 299 -3.18 -1.69 13.05
C PRO A 299 -1.96 -1.17 12.28
N ASN A 300 -0.76 -1.46 12.79
CA ASN A 300 0.52 -1.22 12.10
C ASN A 300 0.89 -2.39 11.18
#